data_AF-A0A6M3IET2-F1
#
_entry.id   AF-A0A6M3IET2-F1
#
_cell.length_a   1.000
_cell.length_b   1.000
_cell.length_c   1.000
_cell.angle_alpha   90.00
_cell.angle_beta   90.00
_cell.angle_gamma   90.00
#
_symmetry.space_group_name_H-M   'P 1'
#
loop_
_entity.id
_entity.type
_entity.pdbx_description
1 polymer ?
#
loop_
_entity_poly.entity_id
_entity_poly.type
_entity_poly.pdbx_seq_one_letter_code
_entity_poly.pdbx_strand_id
1 'polypeptide(L)'
;MTKSEMIVQLQSEVAISALSDSDFENACDDASRETSWSFPVSTDFKIFWMKERAKRALFFYLASQSAHKFKIKQISLNQRFDHYLKIIGYMDGQFKEIVEARPDEFGDVDVYKMFCTKVDSGFAYDGLGRDRTYDADQEVIFNPTD
;
A
#
# COMPACT_ATOMS: atom_id res chain seq x y z
N MET A 1 -17.51 1.98 12.52
CA MET A 1 -17.71 1.85 11.06
C MET A 1 -17.63 0.40 10.64
N THR A 2 -18.71 -0.10 10.05
CA THR A 2 -18.80 -1.45 9.48
C THR A 2 -18.17 -1.50 8.08
N LYS A 3 -17.91 -2.71 7.57
CA LYS A 3 -17.38 -2.91 6.21
C LYS A 3 -18.33 -2.31 5.16
N SER A 4 -19.64 -2.55 5.29
CA SER A 4 -20.65 -2.03 4.36
C SER A 4 -20.73 -0.50 4.35
N GLU A 5 -20.65 0.14 5.53
CA GLU A 5 -20.61 1.61 5.62
C GLU A 5 -19.35 2.18 4.95
N MET A 6 -18.21 1.53 5.12
CA MET A 6 -16.96 1.94 4.49
C MET A 6 -17.03 1.83 2.96
N ILE A 7 -17.61 0.75 2.43
CA ILE A 7 -17.80 0.57 0.98
C ILE A 7 -18.64 1.70 0.40
N VAL A 8 -19.76 2.05 1.03
CA VAL A 8 -20.63 3.15 0.57
C VAL A 8 -19.87 4.49 0.53
N GLN A 9 -19.05 4.77 1.55
CA GLN A 9 -18.21 5.97 1.55
C GLN A 9 -17.18 5.94 0.42
N LEU A 10 -16.49 4.81 0.22
CA LEU A 10 -15.50 4.66 -0.84
C LEU A 10 -16.10 4.83 -2.24
N GLN A 11 -17.29 4.27 -2.49
CA GLN A 11 -18.02 4.44 -3.74
C GLN A 11 -18.35 5.92 -4.01
N SER A 12 -18.74 6.67 -2.98
CA SER A 12 -19.04 8.10 -3.11
C SER A 12 -17.80 8.97 -3.36
N GLU A 13 -16.66 8.64 -2.75
CA GLU A 13 -15.44 9.45 -2.81
C GLU A 13 -14.61 9.15 -4.08
N VAL A 14 -14.54 7.89 -4.50
CA VAL A 14 -13.75 7.48 -5.67
C VAL A 14 -14.57 7.64 -6.95
N ALA A 15 -15.87 7.32 -6.95
CA ALA A 15 -16.79 7.50 -8.07
C ALA A 15 -16.22 7.14 -9.47
N ILE A 16 -15.43 6.06 -9.57
CA ILE A 16 -14.84 5.58 -10.83
C ILE A 16 -15.66 4.41 -11.38
N SER A 17 -16.25 4.61 -12.56
CA SER A 17 -17.11 3.62 -13.23
C SER A 17 -16.41 2.34 -13.68
N ALA A 18 -15.09 2.27 -13.57
CA ALA A 18 -14.30 1.09 -13.94
C ALA A 18 -14.19 0.06 -12.80
N LEU A 19 -14.62 0.41 -11.59
CA LEU A 19 -14.56 -0.46 -10.41
C LEU A 19 -15.92 -1.13 -10.19
N SER A 20 -15.88 -2.41 -9.87
CA SER A 20 -17.03 -3.23 -9.50
C SER A 20 -17.20 -3.28 -7.98
N ASP A 21 -18.38 -3.68 -7.50
CA ASP A 21 -18.64 -3.83 -6.05
C ASP A 21 -17.64 -4.79 -5.38
N SER A 22 -17.24 -5.86 -6.08
CA SER A 22 -16.21 -6.79 -5.60
C SER A 22 -14.83 -6.13 -5.42
N ASP A 23 -14.49 -5.11 -6.22
CA ASP A 23 -13.22 -4.40 -6.07
C ASP A 23 -13.21 -3.59 -4.76
N PHE A 24 -14.34 -3.02 -4.35
CA PHE A 24 -14.46 -2.32 -3.08
C PHE A 24 -14.40 -3.27 -1.89
N GLU A 25 -15.02 -4.46 -2.00
CA GLU A 25 -14.93 -5.49 -0.96
C GLU A 25 -13.49 -5.98 -0.77
N ASN A 26 -12.81 -6.30 -1.89
CA ASN A 26 -11.42 -6.76 -1.89
C ASN A 26 -10.49 -5.67 -1.34
N ALA A 27 -10.71 -4.40 -1.68
CA ALA A 27 -9.92 -3.29 -1.16
C ALA A 27 -10.06 -3.13 0.37
N CYS A 28 -11.25 -3.33 0.92
CA CYS A 28 -11.45 -3.35 2.37
C CYS A 28 -10.76 -4.54 3.04
N ASP A 29 -10.73 -5.71 2.40
CA ASP A 29 -10.04 -6.89 2.91
C ASP A 29 -8.51 -6.74 2.83
N ASP A 30 -8.00 -6.11 1.77
CA ASP A 30 -6.58 -5.74 1.65
C ASP A 30 -6.18 -4.74 2.73
N ALA A 31 -6.98 -3.68 2.94
CA ALA A 31 -6.74 -2.71 4.00
C ALA A 31 -6.73 -3.36 5.40
N SER A 32 -7.64 -4.30 5.64
CA SER A 32 -7.69 -5.05 6.91
C SER A 32 -6.47 -5.94 7.10
N ARG A 33 -5.95 -6.56 6.02
CA ARG A 33 -4.73 -7.37 6.05
C ARG A 33 -3.49 -6.52 6.30
N GLU A 34 -3.36 -5.38 5.62
CA GLU A 34 -2.22 -4.46 5.76
C GLU A 34 -2.16 -3.83 7.16
N THR A 35 -3.30 -3.42 7.69
CA THR A 35 -3.38 -2.77 9.01
C THR A 35 -3.57 -3.75 10.17
N SER A 36 -3.82 -5.03 9.89
CA SER A 36 -4.25 -6.05 10.87
C SER A 36 -5.47 -5.63 11.72
N TRP A 37 -6.22 -4.61 11.30
CA TRP A 37 -7.45 -4.20 11.96
C TRP A 37 -8.64 -4.94 11.36
N SER A 38 -9.56 -5.36 12.21
CA SER A 38 -10.79 -6.03 11.79
C SER A 38 -11.97 -5.08 11.86
N PHE A 39 -12.94 -5.28 10.96
CA PHE A 39 -14.23 -4.62 11.08
C PHE A 39 -15.05 -5.25 12.23
N PRO A 40 -15.85 -4.47 12.97
CA PRO A 40 -16.04 -3.02 12.84
C PRO A 40 -14.91 -2.21 13.50
N VAL A 41 -14.52 -1.10 12.85
CA VAL A 41 -13.50 -0.18 13.38
C VAL A 41 -14.17 0.92 14.18
N SER A 42 -13.69 1.19 15.40
CA SER A 42 -14.32 2.13 16.34
C SER A 42 -13.66 3.50 16.40
N THR A 43 -12.33 3.59 16.29
CA THR A 43 -11.60 4.85 16.46
C THR A 43 -11.52 5.65 15.16
N ASP A 44 -11.74 6.97 15.21
CA ASP A 44 -11.66 7.88 14.05
C ASP A 44 -10.32 7.78 13.31
N PHE A 45 -9.22 7.63 14.05
CA PHE A 45 -7.89 7.41 13.48
C PHE A 45 -7.83 6.14 12.63
N LYS A 46 -8.28 5.01 13.18
CA LYS A 46 -8.28 3.72 12.49
C LYS A 46 -9.25 3.72 11.31
N ILE A 47 -10.39 4.39 11.45
CA ILE A 47 -11.37 4.60 10.39
C ILE A 47 -10.74 5.35 9.22
N PHE A 48 -10.05 6.46 9.49
CA PHE A 48 -9.38 7.27 8.48
C PHE A 48 -8.32 6.44 7.73
N TRP A 49 -7.42 5.78 8.46
CA TRP A 49 -6.34 5.04 7.84
C TRP A 49 -6.79 3.77 7.12
N MET A 50 -7.77 3.04 7.63
CA MET A 50 -8.39 1.94 6.86
C MET A 50 -8.98 2.42 5.55
N LYS A 51 -9.63 3.60 5.55
CA LYS A 51 -10.17 4.19 4.32
C LYS A 51 -9.05 4.57 3.33
N GLU A 52 -7.97 5.18 3.80
CA GLU A 52 -6.83 5.53 2.95
C GLU A 52 -6.11 4.29 2.39
N ARG A 53 -5.95 3.22 3.18
CA ARG A 53 -5.41 1.94 2.69
C ARG A 53 -6.32 1.27 1.67
N ALA A 54 -7.63 1.32 1.87
CA ALA A 54 -8.59 0.80 0.90
C ALA A 54 -8.53 1.60 -0.43
N LYS A 55 -8.45 2.94 -0.37
CA LYS A 55 -8.26 3.76 -1.59
C LYS A 55 -6.97 3.42 -2.32
N ARG A 56 -5.87 3.21 -1.58
CA ARG A 56 -4.59 2.79 -2.15
C ARG A 56 -4.71 1.47 -2.93
N ALA A 57 -5.43 0.49 -2.39
CA ALA A 57 -5.72 -0.76 -3.09
C ALA A 57 -6.57 -0.54 -4.35
N LEU A 58 -7.59 0.32 -4.30
CA LEU A 58 -8.41 0.66 -5.47
C LEU A 58 -7.59 1.32 -6.59
N PHE A 59 -6.69 2.25 -6.26
CA PHE A 59 -5.78 2.86 -7.25
C PHE A 59 -4.81 1.83 -7.84
N PHE A 60 -4.37 0.86 -7.04
CA PHE A 60 -3.56 -0.25 -7.53
C PHE A 60 -4.33 -1.13 -8.52
N TYR A 61 -5.61 -1.42 -8.26
CA TYR A 61 -6.47 -2.16 -9.21
C TYR A 61 -6.67 -1.38 -10.52
N LEU A 62 -6.85 -0.06 -10.45
CA LEU A 62 -6.93 0.77 -11.66
C LEU A 62 -5.62 0.79 -12.44
N ALA A 63 -4.48 0.84 -11.74
CA ALA A 63 -3.16 0.75 -12.36
C ALA A 63 -2.96 -0.59 -13.06
N SER A 64 -3.29 -1.71 -12.41
CA SER A 64 -3.14 -3.06 -12.98
C SER A 64 -4.06 -3.29 -14.18
N GLN A 65 -5.32 -2.84 -14.12
CA GLN A 65 -6.23 -2.85 -15.26
C GLN A 65 -5.71 -2.00 -16.44
N SER A 66 -5.09 -0.86 -16.13
CA SER A 66 -4.50 0.02 -17.15
C SER A 66 -3.21 -0.57 -17.73
N ALA A 67 -2.43 -1.33 -16.96
CA ALA A 67 -1.23 -2.01 -17.40
C ALA A 67 -1.50 -3.03 -18.50
N HIS A 68 -2.63 -3.75 -18.44
CA HIS A 68 -3.00 -4.68 -19.53
C HIS A 68 -3.29 -3.96 -20.86
N LYS A 69 -3.74 -2.71 -20.80
CA LYS A 69 -4.00 -1.87 -21.99
C LYS A 69 -2.74 -1.13 -22.47
N PHE A 70 -1.62 -1.28 -21.76
CA PHE A 70 -0.35 -0.63 -22.09
C PHE A 70 0.15 -1.08 -23.46
N LYS A 71 0.20 -0.13 -24.40
CA LYS A 71 0.79 -0.31 -25.73
C LYS A 71 1.93 0.68 -25.89
N ILE A 72 3.06 0.22 -26.45
CA ILE A 72 4.35 0.92 -26.60
C ILE A 72 4.27 2.31 -27.29
N LYS A 73 3.10 2.75 -27.79
CA LYS A 73 2.94 4.01 -28.54
C LYS A 73 1.84 4.96 -28.03
N GLN A 74 1.17 4.71 -26.90
CA GLN A 74 0.13 5.62 -26.37
C GLN A 74 0.63 6.47 -25.19
N ILE A 75 1.04 7.71 -25.48
CA ILE A 75 1.57 8.68 -24.51
C ILE A 75 0.58 8.98 -23.37
N SER A 76 -0.71 9.10 -23.68
CA SER A 76 -1.74 9.45 -22.68
C SER A 76 -2.02 8.36 -21.66
N LEU A 77 -1.83 7.08 -22.03
CA LEU A 77 -2.04 5.95 -21.12
C LEU A 77 -0.86 5.80 -20.16
N ASN A 78 0.37 6.05 -20.64
CA ASN A 78 1.57 6.08 -19.81
C ASN A 78 1.45 7.14 -18.70
N GLN A 79 0.97 8.34 -19.04
CA GLN A 79 0.77 9.41 -18.05
C GLN A 79 -0.25 9.05 -16.96
N ARG A 80 -1.32 8.33 -17.31
CA ARG A 80 -2.32 7.86 -16.33
C ARG A 80 -1.76 6.78 -15.42
N PHE A 81 -1.05 5.81 -15.99
CA PHE A 81 -0.39 4.76 -15.23
C PHE A 81 0.65 5.32 -14.26
N ASP A 82 1.53 6.21 -14.74
CA ASP A 82 2.52 6.90 -13.92
C ASP A 82 1.86 7.75 -12.82
N HIS A 83 0.72 8.37 -13.12
CA HIS A 83 -0.02 9.17 -12.13
C HIS A 83 -0.56 8.30 -11.00
N TYR A 84 -1.16 7.14 -11.30
CA TYR A 84 -1.62 6.22 -10.26
C TYR A 84 -0.47 5.71 -9.39
N LEU A 85 0.67 5.36 -9.99
CA LEU A 85 1.86 4.95 -9.22
C LEU A 85 2.40 6.06 -8.32
N LYS A 86 2.38 7.32 -8.77
CA LYS A 86 2.76 8.48 -7.94
C LYS A 86 1.80 8.69 -6.77
N ILE A 87 0.50 8.55 -6.99
CA ILE A 87 -0.51 8.64 -5.92
C ILE A 87 -0.26 7.53 -4.89
N ILE A 88 -0.09 6.28 -5.34
CA ILE A 88 0.18 5.13 -4.46
C ILE A 88 1.46 5.37 -3.65
N GLY A 89 2.54 5.82 -4.30
CA GLY A 89 3.80 6.13 -3.61
C GLY A 89 3.67 7.23 -2.57
N TYR A 90 2.88 8.27 -2.84
CA TYR A 90 2.58 9.32 -1.87
C TYR A 90 1.80 8.78 -0.66
N MET A 91 0.77 7.96 -0.89
CA MET A 91 -0.03 7.35 0.17
C MET A 91 0.78 6.37 1.02
N ASP A 92 1.68 5.59 0.41
CA ASP A 92 2.59 4.70 1.11
C ASP A 92 3.61 5.49 1.95
N GLY A 93 4.09 6.64 1.45
CA GLY A 93 4.93 7.56 2.21
C GLY A 93 4.24 8.12 3.46
N GLN A 94 3.02 8.64 3.31
CA GLN A 94 2.22 9.14 4.44
C GLN A 94 1.91 8.04 5.46
N PHE A 95 1.67 6.82 4.99
CA PHE A 95 1.43 5.68 5.88
C PHE A 95 2.69 5.32 6.67
N LYS A 96 3.86 5.33 6.04
CA LYS A 96 5.12 5.10 6.75
C LYS A 96 5.38 6.15 7.83
N GLU A 97 5.16 7.43 7.51
CA GLU A 97 5.33 8.52 8.47
C GLU A 97 4.43 8.36 9.69
N ILE A 98 3.17 7.93 9.51
CA ILE A 98 2.25 7.77 10.66
C ILE A 98 2.58 6.54 11.50
N VAL A 99 3.05 5.45 10.88
CA VAL A 99 3.49 4.25 11.63
C VAL A 99 4.69 4.60 12.50
N GLU A 100 5.63 5.40 11.99
CA GLU A 100 6.77 5.89 12.76
C GLU A 100 6.37 6.90 13.85
N ALA A 101 5.40 7.78 13.58
CA ALA A 101 4.96 8.81 14.52
C ALA A 101 4.05 8.29 15.64
N ARG A 102 3.28 7.22 15.40
CA ARG A 102 2.32 6.65 16.36
C ARG A 102 2.38 5.12 16.40
N PRO A 103 3.52 4.53 16.80
CA PRO A 103 3.69 3.09 16.86
C PRO A 103 2.72 2.41 17.84
N ASP A 104 2.23 3.14 18.84
CA ASP A 104 1.25 2.69 19.84
C ASP A 104 -0.12 2.31 19.23
N GLU A 105 -0.58 3.03 18.20
CA GLU A 105 -1.83 2.73 17.49
C GLU A 105 -1.72 1.49 16.58
N PHE A 106 -0.48 1.09 16.26
CA PHE A 106 -0.13 -0.04 15.41
C PHE A 106 0.56 -1.19 16.18
N GLY A 107 0.50 -1.19 17.52
CA GLY A 107 1.27 -2.11 18.38
C GLY A 107 1.00 -3.61 18.18
N ASP A 108 -0.14 -3.98 17.60
CA ASP A 108 -0.49 -5.37 17.25
C ASP A 108 -0.18 -5.72 15.77
N VAL A 109 0.38 -4.78 15.02
CA VAL A 109 0.65 -4.96 13.60
C VAL A 109 2.12 -5.31 13.41
N ASP A 110 2.35 -6.52 12.95
CA ASP A 110 3.64 -6.93 12.47
C ASP A 110 4.09 -6.02 11.33
N VAL A 111 5.12 -5.20 11.56
CA VAL A 111 5.69 -4.25 10.58
C VAL A 111 6.05 -4.97 9.27
N TYR A 112 6.41 -6.25 9.34
CA TYR A 112 6.71 -7.11 8.17
C TYR A 112 5.48 -7.49 7.33
N LYS A 113 4.26 -7.34 7.85
CA LYS A 113 2.99 -7.51 7.10
C LYS A 113 2.54 -6.22 6.43
N MET A 114 2.90 -5.06 7.00
CA MET A 114 2.58 -3.74 6.45
C MET A 114 3.42 -3.37 5.24
N PHE A 115 4.70 -3.75 5.26
CA PHE A 115 5.64 -3.52 4.17
C PHE A 115 6.17 -4.89 3.79
N CYS A 116 5.97 -5.31 2.53
CA CYS A 116 6.45 -6.58 1.99
C CYS A 116 7.80 -6.96 2.62
N THR A 117 7.87 -8.16 3.20
CA THR A 117 9.05 -8.71 3.86
C THR A 117 10.34 -8.22 3.22
N LYS A 118 11.09 -7.37 3.93
CA LYS A 118 12.55 -7.45 3.81
C LYS A 118 12.88 -8.81 4.44
N VAL A 119 12.91 -9.85 3.60
CA VAL A 119 13.55 -11.09 4.03
C VAL A 119 14.99 -10.68 4.26
N ASP A 120 15.38 -10.57 5.52
CA ASP A 120 16.77 -10.33 5.91
C ASP A 120 17.55 -11.64 5.70
N SER A 121 17.47 -12.17 4.48
CA SER A 121 18.25 -13.30 3.99
C SER A 121 19.59 -12.80 3.48
N GLY A 122 20.18 -11.75 4.05
CA GLY A 122 21.45 -11.19 3.57
C GLY A 122 21.50 -10.94 2.06
N PHE A 123 20.34 -10.79 1.40
CA PHE A 123 20.23 -10.54 -0.04
C PHE A 123 19.39 -9.27 -0.22
N ALA A 124 19.96 -8.25 -0.84
CA ALA A 124 19.27 -7.01 -1.15
C ALA A 124 18.92 -6.98 -2.63
N TYR A 125 17.69 -6.62 -2.97
CA TYR A 125 17.26 -6.45 -4.36
C TYR A 125 16.70 -5.04 -4.54
N ASP A 126 16.97 -4.42 -5.69
CA ASP A 126 16.35 -3.15 -6.05
C ASP A 126 14.92 -3.31 -6.56
N GLY A 127 14.22 -2.19 -6.77
CA GLY A 127 12.84 -2.18 -7.26
C GLY A 127 12.65 -2.76 -8.67
N LEU A 128 13.73 -3.15 -9.36
CA LEU A 128 13.72 -3.86 -10.65
C LEU A 128 14.15 -5.33 -10.50
N GLY A 129 14.37 -5.82 -9.28
CA GLY A 129 14.81 -7.17 -8.98
C GLY A 129 16.31 -7.41 -9.22
N ARG A 130 17.13 -6.37 -9.36
CA ARG A 130 18.58 -6.52 -9.45
C ARG A 130 19.17 -6.73 -8.07
N ASP A 131 20.02 -7.72 -7.97
CA ASP A 131 20.78 -8.02 -6.77
C ASP A 131 21.75 -6.86 -6.44
N ARG A 132 21.63 -6.31 -5.23
CA ARG A 132 22.46 -5.25 -4.61
C ARG A 132 23.06 -5.70 -3.29
N THR A 133 23.11 -7.00 -3.06
CA THR A 133 23.55 -7.62 -1.81
C THR A 133 24.95 -7.17 -1.37
N TYR A 134 25.82 -6.85 -2.32
CA TYR A 134 27.23 -6.52 -2.07
C TYR A 134 27.54 -5.03 -2.24
N ASP A 135 26.53 -4.16 -2.30
CA ASP A 135 26.76 -2.71 -2.32
C ASP A 135 27.28 -2.26 -0.94
N ALA A 136 28.21 -1.30 -0.92
CA ALA A 136 28.83 -0.79 0.31
C ALA A 136 27.79 -0.25 1.33
N ASP A 137 26.63 0.20 0.84
CA ASP A 137 25.51 0.68 1.66
C ASP A 137 24.72 -0.45 2.35
N GLN A 138 25.04 -1.72 2.09
CA GLN A 138 24.37 -2.91 2.64
C GLN A 138 25.28 -3.77 3.52
N GLU A 139 26.49 -3.29 3.87
CA GLU A 139 27.36 -3.98 4.82
C GLU A 139 26.69 -4.06 6.21
N VAL A 140 26.40 -5.29 6.65
CA VAL A 140 25.94 -5.56 8.02
C VAL A 140 27.19 -5.61 8.91
N ILE A 141 27.35 -4.62 9.80
CA ILE A 141 28.43 -4.58 10.79
C ILE A 141 28.16 -5.68 11.82
N PHE A 142 28.93 -6.78 11.77
CA PHE A 142 28.81 -7.90 12.70
C PHE A 142 29.60 -7.75 14.01
N ASN A 143 30.35 -6.66 14.19
CA ASN A 143 31.24 -6.49 15.33
C ASN A 143 30.68 -5.49 16.36
N PRO A 144 30.59 -5.84 17.66
CA PRO A 144 30.08 -4.96 18.71
C PRO A 144 31.15 -4.01 19.29
N THR A 145 32.03 -3.44 18.46
CA THR A 145 33.18 -2.65 18.99
C THR A 145 33.54 -1.38 18.20
N ASP A 146 32.56 -0.66 17.70
CA ASP A 146 32.67 0.79 17.45
C ASP A 146 31.49 1.51 18.12
#